data_AF-D6ZB74-F1
#
_entry.id   AF-D6ZB74-F1
#
_cell.length_a   1.000
_cell.length_b   1.000
_cell.length_c   1.000
_cell.angle_alpha   90.00
_cell.angle_beta   90.00
_cell.angle_gamma   90.00
#
_symmetry.space_group_name_H-M   'P 1'
#
loop_
_entity.id
_entity.type
_entity.pdbx_description
1 polymer ?
#
loop_
_entity_poly.entity_id
_entity_poly.type
_entity_poly.pdbx_seq_one_letter_code
_entity_poly.pdbx_strand_id
1 'polypeptide(L)'
;MQAAEVRRIGAAVQGDGNRVGQIGADVAAAAELLACALSDTPVAPQAHGMSSGFGQLAESMNQYHDYLAAFGQALIAAAATYEKTDERNARAFAAGDSASGQAGAAFLGHNN
;
A
#
# COMPACT_ATOMS: atom_id res chain seq x y z
N MET A 1 3.49 -4.07 -18.22
CA MET A 1 2.81 -4.42 -16.96
C MET A 1 2.04 -3.17 -16.52
N GLN A 2 0.70 -3.24 -16.54
CA GLN A 2 -0.17 -2.07 -16.43
C GLN A 2 -0.07 -1.45 -15.02
N ALA A 3 0.13 -0.14 -14.92
CA ALA A 3 0.17 0.59 -13.66
C ALA A 3 -1.05 0.30 -12.75
N ALA A 4 -2.20 0.00 -13.36
CA ALA A 4 -3.40 -0.46 -12.68
C ALA A 4 -3.18 -1.72 -11.83
N GLU A 5 -2.39 -2.69 -12.32
CA GLU A 5 -2.10 -3.93 -11.58
C GLU A 5 -1.15 -3.67 -10.41
N VAL A 6 -0.15 -2.81 -10.60
CA VAL A 6 0.77 -2.39 -9.52
C VAL A 6 0.01 -1.65 -8.43
N ARG A 7 -0.93 -0.76 -8.80
CA ARG A 7 -1.82 -0.08 -7.86
C ARG A 7 -2.72 -1.06 -7.12
N ARG A 8 -3.31 -2.04 -7.82
CA ARG A 8 -4.16 -3.08 -7.23
C ARG A 8 -3.39 -3.89 -6.19
N ILE A 9 -2.18 -4.34 -6.52
CA ILE A 9 -1.31 -5.06 -5.60
C ILE A 9 -0.93 -4.18 -4.42
N GLY A 10 -0.54 -2.93 -4.64
CA GLY A 10 -0.21 -1.99 -3.57
C GLY A 10 -1.37 -1.76 -2.58
N ALA A 11 -2.59 -1.60 -3.09
CA ALA A 11 -3.79 -1.47 -2.27
C ALA A 11 -4.11 -2.75 -1.48
N ALA A 12 -3.92 -3.93 -2.09
CA ALA A 12 -4.10 -5.21 -1.41
C ALA A 12 -3.09 -5.38 -0.27
N VAL A 13 -1.80 -5.13 -0.53
CA VAL A 13 -0.72 -5.20 0.46
C VAL A 13 -0.98 -4.23 1.63
N GLN A 14 -1.41 -3.00 1.34
CA GLN A 14 -1.76 -2.04 2.38
C GLN A 14 -2.96 -2.54 3.21
N GLY A 15 -3.97 -3.13 2.57
CA GLY A 15 -5.10 -3.75 3.25
C GLY A 15 -4.70 -4.91 4.16
N ASP A 16 -3.79 -5.77 3.70
CA ASP A 16 -3.25 -6.87 4.49
C ASP A 16 -2.45 -6.35 5.69
N GLY A 17 -1.64 -5.29 5.50
CA GLY A 17 -0.95 -4.60 6.58
C GLY A 17 -1.91 -4.10 7.65
N ASN A 18 -2.98 -3.39 7.26
CA ASN A 18 -4.02 -2.94 8.19
C ASN A 18 -4.64 -4.10 8.98
N ARG A 19 -4.89 -5.23 8.31
CA ARG A 19 -5.47 -6.42 8.93
C ARG A 19 -4.53 -7.07 9.94
N VAL A 20 -3.23 -7.11 9.65
CA VAL A 20 -2.21 -7.60 10.60
C VAL A 20 -2.17 -6.73 11.86
N GLY A 21 -2.20 -5.41 11.72
CA GLY A 21 -2.26 -4.49 12.87
C GLY A 21 -3.51 -4.71 13.74
N GLN A 22 -4.67 -4.90 13.10
CA GLN A 22 -5.92 -5.21 13.79
C GLN A 22 -5.82 -6.52 14.58
N ILE A 23 -5.29 -7.58 13.98
CA ILE A 23 -5.09 -8.87 14.65
C ILE A 23 -4.13 -8.72 15.83
N GLY A 24 -3.05 -7.95 15.68
CA GLY A 24 -2.11 -7.66 16.77
C GLY A 24 -2.81 -7.00 17.96
N ALA A 25 -3.65 -6.00 17.71
CA ALA A 25 -4.44 -5.33 18.74
C ALA A 25 -5.45 -6.29 19.42
N ASP A 26 -6.14 -7.12 18.65
CA ASP A 26 -7.11 -8.09 19.18
C ASP A 26 -6.41 -9.14 20.05
N VAL A 27 -5.22 -9.60 19.66
CA VAL A 27 -4.40 -10.54 20.43
C VAL A 27 -3.94 -9.92 21.75
N ALA A 28 -3.47 -8.67 21.74
CA ALA A 28 -3.08 -7.96 22.95
C ALA A 28 -4.26 -7.82 23.93
N ALA A 29 -5.42 -7.39 23.42
CA ALA A 29 -6.62 -7.25 24.23
C ALA A 29 -7.11 -8.59 24.82
N ALA A 30 -7.10 -9.66 24.00
CA ALA A 30 -7.46 -10.99 24.48
C ALA A 30 -6.51 -11.51 25.56
N ALA A 31 -5.22 -11.20 25.44
CA ALA A 31 -4.21 -11.57 26.43
C ALA A 31 -4.41 -10.83 27.76
N GLU A 32 -4.71 -9.54 27.72
CA GLU A 32 -5.04 -8.75 28.92
C GLU A 32 -6.30 -9.28 29.62
N LEU A 33 -7.35 -9.57 28.84
CA LEU A 33 -8.58 -10.16 29.37
C LEU A 33 -8.32 -11.53 30.04
N LEU A 34 -7.47 -12.36 29.43
CA LEU A 34 -7.07 -13.65 30.01
C LEU A 34 -6.28 -13.47 31.31
N ALA A 35 -5.34 -12.53 31.34
CA ALA A 35 -4.57 -12.22 32.54
C ALA A 35 -5.45 -11.71 33.69
N CYS A 36 -6.42 -10.84 33.40
CA CYS A 36 -7.42 -10.38 34.35
C CYS A 36 -8.32 -11.52 34.84
N ALA A 37 -8.82 -12.38 33.95
CA ALA A 37 -9.69 -13.49 34.33
C ALA A 37 -9.00 -14.52 35.24
N LEU A 38 -7.67 -14.64 35.14
CA LEU A 38 -6.86 -15.60 35.88
C LEU A 38 -6.16 -15.00 37.09
N SER A 39 -6.33 -13.70 37.39
CA SER A 39 -5.55 -12.98 38.42
C SER A 39 -5.66 -13.59 39.83
N ASP A 40 -6.82 -14.17 40.15
CA ASP A 40 -7.11 -14.75 41.47
C ASP A 40 -6.93 -16.27 41.50
N THR A 41 -6.34 -16.85 40.45
CA THR A 41 -6.16 -18.29 40.31
C THR A 41 -4.71 -18.70 40.55
N PRO A 42 -4.44 -19.96 40.90
CA PRO A 42 -3.07 -20.48 41.04
C PRO A 42 -2.21 -20.36 39.76
N VAL A 43 -2.84 -20.15 38.60
CA VAL A 43 -2.16 -19.99 37.30
C VAL A 43 -1.90 -18.52 36.93
N ALA A 44 -2.24 -17.55 37.80
CA ALA A 44 -1.99 -16.13 37.57
C ALA A 44 -0.56 -15.78 37.10
N PRO A 45 0.53 -16.39 37.66
CA PRO A 45 1.89 -16.11 37.19
C PRO A 45 2.13 -16.55 35.74
N GLN A 46 1.52 -17.65 35.33
CA GLN A 46 1.63 -18.18 33.96
C GLN A 46 0.87 -17.28 32.98
N ALA A 47 -0.32 -16.81 33.40
CA ALA A 47 -1.12 -15.87 32.61
C ALA A 47 -0.42 -14.53 32.40
N HIS A 48 0.27 -14.01 33.43
CA HIS A 48 1.08 -12.79 33.31
C HIS A 48 2.28 -13.00 32.38
N GLY A 49 2.97 -14.15 32.48
CA GLY A 49 4.06 -14.51 31.56
C GLY A 49 3.61 -14.68 30.10
N MET A 50 2.39 -15.18 29.88
CA MET A 50 1.79 -15.23 28.54
C MET A 50 1.41 -13.83 28.05
N SER A 51 0.85 -12.98 28.90
CA SER A 51 0.46 -11.60 28.55
C SER A 51 1.64 -10.78 28.05
N SER A 52 2.82 -10.91 28.64
CA SER A 52 4.02 -10.20 28.17
C SER A 52 4.49 -10.73 26.81
N GLY A 53 4.44 -12.05 26.59
CA GLY A 53 4.73 -12.66 25.28
C GLY A 53 3.77 -12.22 24.18
N PHE A 54 2.48 -12.09 24.50
CA PHE A 54 1.48 -11.56 23.58
C PHE A 54 1.65 -10.06 23.30
N GLY A 55 2.12 -9.28 24.28
CA GLY A 55 2.51 -7.88 24.06
C GLY A 55 3.64 -7.75 23.03
N GLN A 56 4.69 -8.58 23.14
CA GLN A 56 5.78 -8.61 22.17
C GLN A 56 5.32 -9.07 20.78
N LEU A 57 4.38 -10.03 20.72
CA LEU A 57 3.78 -10.45 19.46
C LEU A 57 2.98 -9.31 18.81
N ALA A 58 2.17 -8.59 19.59
CA ALA A 58 1.40 -7.45 19.10
C ALA A 58 2.31 -6.32 18.58
N GLU A 59 3.42 -6.05 19.27
CA GLU A 59 4.43 -5.10 18.81
C GLU A 59 5.05 -5.54 17.48
N SER A 60 5.39 -6.83 17.36
CA SER A 60 5.91 -7.39 16.11
C SER A 60 4.89 -7.28 14.97
N MET A 61 3.61 -7.54 15.24
CA MET A 61 2.54 -7.40 14.25
C MET A 61 2.35 -5.94 13.81
N ASN A 62 2.47 -4.98 14.73
CA ASN A 62 2.44 -3.56 14.38
C ASN A 62 3.62 -3.16 13.48
N GLN A 63 4.82 -3.69 13.73
CA GLN A 63 5.95 -3.46 12.82
C GLN A 63 5.67 -4.03 11.43
N TYR A 64 5.12 -5.25 11.33
CA TYR A 64 4.71 -5.83 10.04
C TYR A 64 3.62 -5.01 9.35
N HIS A 65 2.65 -4.47 10.10
CA HIS A 65 1.67 -3.53 9.61
C HIS A 65 2.34 -2.31 8.96
N ASP A 66 3.26 -1.66 9.66
CA ASP A 66 3.96 -0.48 9.17
C ASP A 66 4.74 -0.77 7.89
N TYR A 67 5.45 -1.90 7.84
CA TYR A 67 6.18 -2.31 6.64
C TYR A 67 5.27 -2.57 5.44
N LEU A 68 4.18 -3.30 5.64
CA LEU A 68 3.23 -3.61 4.57
C LEU A 68 2.50 -2.34 4.11
N ALA A 69 2.09 -1.46 5.02
CA ALA A 69 1.46 -0.20 4.70
C ALA A 69 2.41 0.71 3.88
N ALA A 70 3.66 0.85 4.32
CA ALA A 70 4.66 1.63 3.61
C ALA A 70 4.98 1.06 2.22
N PHE A 71 5.13 -0.27 2.11
CA PHE A 71 5.38 -0.92 0.83
C PHE A 71 4.20 -0.79 -0.13
N GLY A 72 2.97 -0.97 0.35
CA GLY A 72 1.75 -0.76 -0.43
C GLY A 72 1.64 0.66 -0.96
N GLN A 73 1.91 1.67 -0.12
CA GLN A 73 1.96 3.07 -0.53
C GLN A 73 3.05 3.35 -1.58
N ALA A 74 4.24 2.76 -1.43
CA ALA A 74 5.32 2.90 -2.39
C ALA A 74 4.93 2.33 -3.77
N LEU A 75 4.24 1.18 -3.81
CA LEU A 75 3.72 0.61 -5.06
C LEU A 75 2.66 1.51 -5.71
N ILE A 76 1.74 2.06 -4.93
CA ILE A 76 0.72 3.00 -5.45
C ILE A 76 1.38 4.26 -6.02
N ALA A 77 2.38 4.81 -5.34
CA ALA A 77 3.14 5.97 -5.80
C ALA A 77 3.94 5.67 -7.08
N ALA A 78 4.55 4.49 -7.17
CA ALA A 78 5.23 4.04 -8.37
C ALA A 78 4.26 3.94 -9.56
N ALA A 79 3.09 3.34 -9.36
CA ALA A 79 2.04 3.25 -10.39
C ALA A 79 1.59 4.62 -10.89
N ALA A 80 1.36 5.58 -9.98
CA ALA A 80 1.00 6.96 -10.34
C ALA A 80 2.09 7.66 -11.15
N THR A 81 3.37 7.39 -10.83
CA THR A 81 4.52 7.94 -11.56
C THR A 81 4.59 7.39 -12.99
N TYR A 82 4.32 6.10 -13.17
CA TYR A 82 4.26 5.49 -14.50
C TYR A 82 3.14 6.10 -15.35
N GLU A 83 1.92 6.22 -14.82
CA GLU A 83 0.79 6.83 -15.55
C GLU A 83 1.09 8.25 -16.00
N LYS A 84 1.64 9.08 -15.11
CA LYS A 84 2.02 10.47 -15.44
C LYS A 84 3.07 10.54 -16.55
N THR A 85 4.00 9.58 -16.57
CA THR A 85 5.03 9.49 -17.61
C THR A 85 4.43 9.07 -18.95
N ASP A 86 3.51 8.10 -18.92
CA ASP A 86 2.81 7.62 -20.11
C ASP A 86 1.93 8.73 -20.74
N GLU A 87 1.18 9.46 -19.90
CA GLU A 87 0.39 10.63 -20.33
C GLU A 87 1.25 11.72 -20.97
N ARG A 88 2.41 12.02 -20.39
CA ARG A 88 3.35 13.01 -20.94
C ARG A 88 3.86 12.57 -22.32
N ASN A 89 4.20 11.30 -22.48
CA ASN A 89 4.65 10.76 -23.75
C ASN A 89 3.53 10.79 -24.78
N ALA A 90 2.31 10.37 -24.42
CA ALA A 90 1.15 10.41 -25.31
C ALA A 90 0.85 11.83 -25.83
N ARG A 91 0.92 12.83 -24.95
CA ARG A 91 0.77 14.25 -25.33
C ARG A 91 1.89 14.73 -26.25
N ALA A 92 3.14 14.33 -25.99
CA ALA A 92 4.28 14.70 -26.84
C ALA A 92 4.15 14.10 -28.26
N PHE A 93 3.71 12.85 -28.37
CA PHE A 93 3.41 12.21 -29.66
C PHE A 93 2.26 12.92 -30.40
N ALA A 94 1.15 13.20 -29.72
CA ALA A 94 0.00 13.89 -30.33
C ALA A 94 0.35 15.32 -30.80
N ALA A 95 1.19 16.03 -30.04
CA ALA A 95 1.69 17.35 -30.43
C ALA A 95 2.64 17.28 -31.63
N GLY A 96 3.52 16.27 -31.68
CA GLY A 96 4.40 16.01 -32.82
C GLY A 96 3.62 15.72 -34.10
N ASP A 97 2.60 14.87 -34.03
CA ASP A 97 1.76 14.48 -35.17
C ASP A 97 0.96 15.67 -35.72
N SER A 98 0.41 16.49 -34.82
CA SER A 98 -0.30 17.74 -35.16
C SER A 98 0.60 18.76 -35.85
N ALA A 99 1.88 18.87 -35.43
CA ALA A 99 2.85 19.77 -36.04
C ALA A 99 3.27 19.30 -37.46
N SER A 100 3.46 18.00 -37.67
CA SER A 100 3.71 17.44 -39.00
C SER A 100 2.50 17.58 -39.94
N GLY A 101 1.28 17.43 -39.43
CA GLY A 101 0.05 17.63 -40.21
C GLY A 101 -0.15 19.09 -40.66
N GLN A 102 0.16 20.06 -39.80
CA GLN A 102 0.10 21.49 -40.16
C GLN A 102 1.20 21.90 -41.14
N ALA A 103 2.42 21.37 -41.00
CA ALA A 103 3.51 21.64 -41.93
C ALA A 103 3.22 21.08 -43.35
N GLY A 104 2.60 19.90 -43.44
CA GLY A 104 2.18 19.31 -44.72
C GLY A 104 1.05 20.09 -45.41
N ALA A 105 0.09 20.61 -44.65
CA ALA A 105 -1.02 21.41 -45.17
C ALA A 105 -0.56 22.80 -45.69
N ALA A 106 0.39 23.43 -45.01
CA ALA A 106 0.95 24.72 -45.44
C ALA A 106 1.74 24.62 -46.75
N PHE A 107 2.41 23.48 -47.01
CA PHE A 107 3.18 23.28 -48.24
C PHE A 107 2.30 23.05 -49.47
N LEU A 108 1.11 22.47 -49.30
CA LEU A 108 0.16 22.19 -50.40
C LEU A 108 -0.75 23.40 -50.74
N GLY A 109 -0.86 24.39 -49.86
CA GLY A 109 -1.71 25.57 -50.05
C GLY A 109 -1.08 26.76 -50.80
N HIS A 110 0.19 26.68 -51.20
CA HIS A 110 0.91 27.78 -51.88
C HIS A 110 1.12 27.58 -53.39
N ASN A 111 0.55 26.52 -53.98
CA ASN A 111 0.49 26.34 -55.44
C ASN A 111 -0.96 26.53 -55.92
N ASN A 112 -1.38 27.79 -56.07
CA ASN A 112 -2.49 28.18 -56.96
C ASN A 112 -2.36 29.65 -57.35
#